data_AF-A0A7I0INY2-F1
#
_entry.id   AF-A0A7I0INY2-F1
#
_cell.length_a   1.000
_cell.length_b   1.000
_cell.length_c   1.000
_cell.angle_alpha   90.00
_cell.angle_beta   90.00
_cell.angle_gamma   90.00
#
_symmetry.space_group_name_H-M   'P 1'
#
loop_
_entity.id
_entity.type
_entity.pdbx_description
1 polymer ?
#
loop_
_entity_poly.entity_id
_entity_poly.type
_entity_poly.pdbx_seq_one_letter_code
_entity_poly.pdbx_strand_id
1 'polypeptide(L)'
;MSPTEIKESLTDDELRRIYHKFGESEISRNQMIASIMFMMKMGETEAAEFVDWNLAELGQMEVDLEIRNKINSENSNTSNL
;
A
#
# COMPACT_ATOMS: atom_id res chain seq x y z
N MET A 1 -7.20 -7.42 -16.08
CA MET A 1 -8.50 -7.25 -15.43
C MET A 1 -8.52 -5.87 -14.77
N SER A 2 -9.56 -5.09 -15.04
CA SER A 2 -9.77 -3.76 -14.45
C SER A 2 -10.23 -3.87 -12.98
N PRO A 3 -10.10 -2.80 -12.18
CA PRO A 3 -10.63 -2.78 -10.81
C PRO A 3 -12.13 -3.10 -10.74
N THR A 4 -12.93 -2.57 -11.68
CA THR A 4 -14.36 -2.88 -11.78
C THR A 4 -14.60 -4.37 -12.04
N GLU A 5 -13.91 -4.97 -13.01
CA GLU A 5 -14.03 -6.41 -13.32
C GLU A 5 -13.61 -7.29 -12.12
N ILE A 6 -12.60 -6.87 -11.35
CA ILE A 6 -12.18 -7.58 -10.13
C ILE A 6 -13.25 -7.48 -9.04
N LYS A 7 -13.78 -6.28 -8.79
CA LYS A 7 -14.80 -6.07 -7.77
C LYS A 7 -16.08 -6.87 -8.04
N GLU A 8 -16.43 -7.05 -9.31
CA GLU A 8 -17.61 -7.83 -9.71
C GLU A 8 -17.37 -9.35 -9.71
N SER A 9 -16.12 -9.79 -9.83
CA SER A 9 -15.77 -11.21 -9.86
C SER A 9 -15.45 -11.82 -8.49
N LEU A 10 -15.11 -10.98 -7.50
CA LEU A 10 -14.79 -11.41 -6.15
C LEU A 10 -16.00 -11.29 -5.21
N THR A 11 -16.03 -12.16 -4.21
CA THR A 11 -16.97 -12.06 -3.09
C THR A 11 -16.61 -10.91 -2.15
N ASP A 12 -17.60 -10.43 -1.40
CA ASP A 12 -17.42 -9.42 -0.36
C ASP A 12 -16.31 -9.79 0.64
N ASP A 13 -16.23 -11.08 1.02
CA ASP A 13 -15.22 -11.57 1.98
C ASP A 13 -13.81 -11.55 1.38
N GLU A 14 -13.66 -11.86 0.09
CA GLU A 14 -12.37 -11.77 -0.60
C GLU A 14 -11.92 -10.31 -0.72
N LEU A 15 -12.83 -9.39 -1.04
CA LEU A 15 -12.53 -7.95 -1.09
C LEU A 15 -12.11 -7.42 0.28
N ARG A 16 -12.75 -7.86 1.37
CA ARG A 16 -12.33 -7.52 2.75
C ARG A 16 -10.94 -8.06 3.08
N ARG A 17 -10.64 -9.30 2.69
CA ARG A 17 -9.30 -9.89 2.91
C ARG A 17 -8.22 -9.10 2.18
N ILE A 18 -8.48 -8.69 0.94
CA ILE A 18 -7.57 -7.84 0.17
C ILE A 18 -7.37 -6.50 0.89
N TYR A 19 -8.44 -5.86 1.37
CA TYR A 19 -8.36 -4.61 2.12
C TYR A 19 -7.51 -4.75 3.40
N HIS A 20 -7.60 -5.87 4.11
CA HIS A 20 -6.78 -6.11 5.30
C HIS A 20 -5.29 -6.30 5.00
N LYS A 21 -4.93 -6.63 3.76
CA LYS A 21 -3.56 -6.80 3.26
C LYS A 21 -3.08 -5.60 2.46
N PHE A 22 -3.70 -4.43 2.67
CA PHE A 22 -3.38 -3.24 1.91
C PHE A 22 -1.89 -2.88 2.03
N GLY A 23 -1.23 -2.65 0.90
CA GLY A 23 0.20 -2.34 0.85
C GLY A 23 1.13 -3.54 0.89
N GLU A 24 0.62 -4.77 1.04
CA GLU A 24 1.44 -5.98 0.91
C GLU A 24 1.81 -6.24 -0.56
N SER A 25 3.08 -6.64 -0.79
CA SER A 25 3.63 -6.86 -2.15
C SER A 25 2.90 -7.92 -2.99
N GLU A 26 2.14 -8.82 -2.35
CA GLU A 26 1.37 -9.88 -3.01
C GLU A 26 0.05 -9.41 -3.63
N ILE A 27 -0.42 -8.20 -3.27
CA ILE A 27 -1.67 -7.65 -3.76
C ILE A 27 -1.39 -6.70 -4.94
N SER A 28 -2.02 -6.96 -6.08
CA SER A 28 -1.89 -6.05 -7.22
C SER A 28 -2.61 -4.72 -6.98
N ARG A 29 -2.13 -3.65 -7.62
CA ARG A 29 -2.76 -2.32 -7.57
C ARG A 29 -4.26 -2.37 -7.89
N ASN A 30 -4.67 -3.10 -8.93
CA ASN A 30 -6.09 -3.16 -9.31
C ASN A 30 -6.94 -3.92 -8.28
N GLN A 31 -6.38 -4.91 -7.58
CA GLN A 31 -7.06 -5.58 -6.46
C GLN A 31 -7.21 -4.63 -5.26
N MET A 32 -6.19 -3.83 -4.96
CA MET A 32 -6.29 -2.78 -3.94
C MET A 32 -7.40 -1.79 -4.29
N ILE A 33 -7.43 -1.27 -5.52
CA ILE A 33 -8.47 -0.34 -5.98
C ILE A 33 -9.86 -0.97 -5.85
N ALA A 34 -10.05 -2.20 -6.33
CA ALA A 34 -11.32 -2.91 -6.21
C ALA A 34 -11.79 -3.05 -4.75
N SER A 35 -10.86 -3.38 -3.83
CA SER A 35 -11.16 -3.49 -2.40
C SER A 35 -11.53 -2.15 -1.77
N ILE A 36 -10.86 -1.06 -2.18
CA ILE A 36 -11.15 0.31 -1.70
C ILE A 36 -12.50 0.79 -2.20
N MET A 37 -12.80 0.60 -3.49
CA MET A 37 -14.13 0.88 -4.07
C MET A 37 -15.23 0.19 -3.25
N PHE A 38 -15.02 -1.08 -2.86
CA PHE A 38 -15.98 -1.85 -2.08
C PHE A 38 -16.13 -1.36 -0.64
N MET A 39 -15.01 -1.15 0.07
CA MET A 39 -14.99 -0.82 1.50
C MET A 39 -15.43 0.62 1.77
N MET A 40 -14.96 1.55 0.93
CA MET A 40 -15.18 2.99 1.11
C MET A 40 -16.33 3.54 0.26
N LYS A 41 -16.98 2.69 -0.54
CA LYS A 41 -18.15 3.04 -1.37
C LYS A 41 -17.88 4.23 -2.31
N MET A 42 -16.68 4.27 -2.89
CA MET A 42 -16.22 5.32 -3.80
C MET A 42 -16.09 4.82 -5.25
N GLY A 43 -16.03 5.77 -6.19
CA GLY A 43 -15.82 5.48 -7.61
C GLY A 43 -14.40 5.00 -7.92
N GLU A 44 -14.20 4.41 -9.09
CA GLU A 44 -12.90 3.86 -9.50
C GLU A 44 -11.79 4.92 -9.53
N THR A 45 -12.07 6.12 -10.04
CA THR A 45 -11.09 7.22 -10.08
C THR A 45 -10.62 7.62 -8.67
N GLU A 46 -11.56 7.86 -7.76
CA GLU A 46 -11.27 8.26 -6.38
C GLU A 46 -10.52 7.15 -5.62
N ALA A 47 -10.90 5.88 -5.86
CA ALA A 47 -10.19 4.73 -5.29
C ALA A 47 -8.77 4.59 -5.83
N ALA A 48 -8.55 4.86 -7.11
CA ALA A 48 -7.22 4.84 -7.72
C ALA A 48 -6.32 5.92 -7.11
N GLU A 49 -6.84 7.14 -6.95
CA GLU A 49 -6.12 8.25 -6.30
C GLU A 49 -5.81 7.91 -4.83
N PHE A 50 -6.77 7.34 -4.10
CA PHE A 50 -6.54 6.88 -2.73
C PHE A 50 -5.44 5.84 -2.65
N VAL A 51 -5.45 4.83 -3.54
CA VAL A 51 -4.43 3.78 -3.56
C VAL A 51 -3.06 4.35 -3.88
N ASP A 52 -2.96 5.20 -4.90
CA ASP A 52 -1.69 5.78 -5.32
C ASP A 52 -1.08 6.66 -4.24
N TRP A 53 -1.90 7.47 -3.57
CA TRP A 53 -1.45 8.30 -2.45
C TRP A 53 -0.90 7.45 -1.30
N ASN A 54 -1.63 6.42 -0.87
CA ASN A 54 -1.17 5.57 0.23
C ASN A 54 0.11 4.79 -0.12
N LEU A 55 0.24 4.29 -1.36
CA LEU A 55 1.47 3.61 -1.78
C LEU A 55 2.66 4.56 -1.85
N ALA A 56 2.45 5.82 -2.26
CA ALA A 56 3.49 6.83 -2.23
C ALA A 56 3.96 7.13 -0.80
N GLU A 57 3.04 7.28 0.15
CA GLU A 57 3.37 7.51 1.57
C GLU A 57 4.14 6.32 2.18
N LEU A 58 3.71 5.08 1.90
CA LEU A 58 4.45 3.88 2.34
C LEU A 58 5.88 3.86 1.81
N GLY A 59 6.07 4.19 0.52
CA GLY A 59 7.40 4.27 -0.08
C GLY A 59 8.27 5.36 0.54
N GLN A 60 7.71 6.53 0.86
CA GLN A 60 8.46 7.59 1.56
C GLN A 60 8.89 7.14 2.96
N MET A 61 8.01 6.47 3.71
CA MET A 61 8.34 5.95 5.03
C MET A 61 9.48 4.93 4.99
N GLU A 62 9.51 4.05 3.98
CA GLU A 62 10.59 3.07 3.80
C GLU A 62 11.94 3.77 3.57
N VAL A 63 11.98 4.80 2.72
CA VAL A 63 13.18 5.60 2.46
C VAL A 63 13.65 6.33 3.72
N ASP A 64 12.73 6.96 4.46
CA ASP A 64 13.05 7.68 5.70
C ASP A 64 13.65 6.76 6.77
N LEU A 65 13.10 5.54 6.91
CA LEU A 65 13.63 4.53 7.81
C LEU A 65 15.03 4.06 7.39
N GLU A 66 15.26 3.85 6.09
CA GLU A 66 16.58 3.47 5.56
C GLU A 66 17.63 4.56 5.85
N ILE A 67 17.30 5.83 5.62
CA ILE A 67 18.18 6.97 5.90
C ILE A 67 18.52 7.03 7.39
N ARG A 68 17.51 6.93 8.27
CA ARG A 68 17.73 6.94 9.73
C ARG A 68 18.64 5.79 10.18
N ASN A 69 18.44 4.60 9.63
CA ASN A 69 19.27 3.43 9.97
C ASN A 69 20.71 3.60 9.49
N LYS A 70 20.95 4.17 8.29
CA LYS A 70 22.30 4.50 7.80
C LYS A 70 23.02 5.47 8.73
N ILE A 71 22.37 6.59 9.09
CA ILE A 71 22.94 7.60 10.01
C ILE A 71 23.28 6.97 11.38
N ASN A 72 22.39 6.15 11.95
CA ASN A 72 22.63 5.50 13.22
C ASN A 72 23.80 4.50 13.16
N SER A 73 23.95 3.78 12.05
CA SER A 73 25.05 2.84 11.85
C SER A 73 26.42 3.55 11.72
N GLU A 74 26.46 4.69 11.05
CA GLU A 74 27.67 5.49 10.87
C GLU A 74 28.13 6.13 12.20
N ASN A 75 27.19 6.62 13.01
CA ASN A 75 27.48 7.19 14.33
C ASN A 75 27.90 6.15 15.38
N SER A 76 27.44 4.90 15.24
CA SER A 76 27.85 3.80 16.13
C SER A 76 29.30 3.35 15.87
N ASN A 77 29.81 3.53 14.64
CA ASN A 77 31.18 3.17 14.28
C ASN A 77 32.22 4.24 14.65
N THR A 78 31.82 5.51 14.83
CA THR A 78 32.72 6.61 15.22
C THR A 78 32.93 6.73 16.74
N SER A 79 32.12 6.06 17.55
CA SER A 79 32.23 6.09 19.02
C SER A 79 33.19 5.05 19.62
N ASN A 80 33.84 4.22 18.78
CA ASN A 80 34.77 3.16 19.20
C ASN A 80 36.26 3.47 18.83
N LEU A 81 36.59 4.73 18.52
CA LEU A 81 37.97 5.18 18.26
C LEU A 81 38.48 6.12 19.34
#